data_AF-A0AA97K2E5-F1
#
_entry.id   AF-A0AA97K2E5-F1
#
_cell.length_a   1.000
_cell.length_b   1.000
_cell.length_c   1.000
_cell.angle_alpha   90.00
_cell.angle_beta   90.00
_cell.angle_gamma   90.00
#
_symmetry.space_group_name_H-M   'P 1'
#
loop_
_entity.id
_entity.type
_entity.pdbx_description
1 polymer ?
#
loop_
_entity_poly.entity_id
_entity_poly.type
_entity_poly.pdbx_seq_one_letter_code
_entity_poly.pdbx_strand_id
1 'polypeptide(L)'
;MFLPGAASDQEQLMEACDGGEVGEEDSDLTQVDEIPEEHEDGGRQNVVAENQPVETAPKTTAQMSPASRLEKARTRSRRVALLSTVAEKMLSQAEREENNNAKERKQTLTESREWRMQFLEAEQRRHEDTMREAQEDRKAFIEAQQQNFEGINRAVSALSSLTEILLGGNREQSHQAMPGPSCGRGSVHRSSQENPPRKRCRVIKPSKKFDL
;
A
#
# COMPACT_ATOMS: atom_id res chain seq x y z
N MET A 1 -11.72 -50.76 11.38
CA MET A 1 -11.54 -50.68 9.91
C MET A 1 -10.84 -49.37 9.62
N PHE A 2 -9.63 -49.44 9.08
CA PHE A 2 -8.86 -48.30 8.60
C PHE A 2 -9.20 -48.06 7.12
N LEU A 3 -9.40 -46.81 6.73
CA LEU A 3 -9.30 -46.39 5.34
C LEU A 3 -8.25 -45.27 5.27
N PRO A 4 -7.10 -45.51 4.62
CA PRO A 4 -6.21 -44.46 4.14
C PRO A 4 -6.54 -44.16 2.67
N GLY A 5 -6.48 -42.90 2.27
CA GLY A 5 -6.45 -42.54 0.85
C GLY A 5 -7.23 -41.29 0.50
N ALA A 6 -6.52 -40.16 0.45
CA ALA A 6 -6.53 -39.22 -0.67
C ALA A 6 -5.67 -38.01 -0.27
N ALA A 7 -4.36 -38.20 -0.34
CA ALA A 7 -3.42 -37.11 -0.51
C ALA A 7 -3.15 -37.02 -2.01
N SER A 8 -3.84 -36.11 -2.69
CA SER A 8 -3.40 -35.42 -3.91
C SER A 8 -4.44 -34.33 -4.19
N ASP A 9 -4.05 -33.30 -4.93
CA ASP A 9 -4.93 -32.25 -5.49
C ASP A 9 -4.96 -30.92 -4.73
N GLN A 10 -3.82 -30.50 -4.16
CA GLN A 10 -3.61 -29.09 -3.82
C GLN A 10 -2.29 -28.52 -4.39
N GLU A 11 -1.85 -29.01 -5.55
CA GLU A 11 -0.71 -28.45 -6.29
C GLU A 11 -1.01 -28.11 -7.77
N GLN A 12 -2.26 -28.16 -8.23
CA GLN A 12 -2.65 -27.78 -9.61
C GLN A 12 -3.37 -26.43 -9.71
N LEU A 13 -2.93 -25.42 -8.95
CA LEU A 13 -3.45 -24.04 -9.09
C LEU A 13 -2.34 -23.01 -9.36
N MET A 14 -1.26 -23.43 -10.01
CA MET A 14 -0.19 -22.52 -10.41
C MET A 14 0.28 -22.79 -11.84
N GLU A 15 -0.63 -22.86 -12.80
CA GLU A 15 -0.27 -22.80 -14.21
C GLU A 15 -1.44 -22.29 -15.06
N ALA A 16 -1.12 -21.42 -16.02
CA ALA A 16 -1.99 -20.70 -16.96
C ALA A 16 -2.66 -19.39 -16.47
N CYS A 17 -1.92 -18.28 -16.61
CA CYS A 17 -2.44 -17.02 -17.15
C CYS A 17 -1.32 -16.38 -17.99
N ASP A 18 -1.12 -16.99 -19.15
CA ASP A 18 -0.32 -16.51 -20.27
C ASP A 18 -1.15 -15.55 -21.14
N GLY A 19 -0.49 -14.58 -21.77
CA GLY A 19 -0.93 -13.91 -22.99
C GLY A 19 -2.19 -13.04 -22.97
N GLY A 20 -2.10 -11.82 -22.43
CA GLY A 20 -3.01 -10.72 -22.78
C GLY A 20 -2.28 -9.68 -23.62
N GLU A 21 -2.23 -9.88 -24.94
CA GLU A 21 -1.68 -8.92 -25.91
C GLU A 21 -2.81 -8.06 -26.50
N VAL A 22 -2.43 -6.82 -26.83
CA VAL A 22 -3.06 -5.85 -27.74
C VAL A 22 -4.25 -5.03 -27.23
N GLY A 23 -3.98 -3.73 -27.05
CA GLY A 23 -4.94 -2.65 -26.90
C GLY A 23 -4.22 -1.32 -26.73
N GLU A 24 -3.40 -0.94 -27.72
CA GLU A 24 -2.89 0.43 -27.81
C GLU A 24 -4.08 1.35 -28.14
N GLU A 25 -4.67 1.94 -27.11
CA GLU A 25 -5.54 3.11 -27.28
C GLU A 25 -4.65 4.35 -27.18
N ASP A 26 -4.38 4.94 -28.34
CA ASP A 26 -3.88 6.31 -28.50
C ASP A 26 -4.82 7.29 -27.78
N SER A 27 -4.51 7.61 -26.52
CA SER A 27 -5.12 8.72 -25.81
C SER A 27 -4.24 9.95 -25.95
N ASP A 28 -4.44 10.62 -27.07
CA ASP A 28 -3.97 11.95 -27.40
C ASP A 28 -4.75 12.97 -26.57
N LEU A 29 -4.24 13.39 -25.41
CA LEU A 29 -4.75 14.55 -24.67
C LEU A 29 -3.59 15.31 -24.03
N THR A 30 -3.00 16.20 -24.83
CA THR A 30 -2.33 17.40 -24.34
C THR A 30 -3.32 18.26 -23.55
N GLN A 31 -3.26 18.22 -22.22
CA GLN A 31 -3.75 19.30 -21.36
C GLN A 31 -2.54 20.02 -20.78
N VAL A 32 -2.15 21.09 -21.46
CA VAL A 32 -1.27 22.13 -20.92
C VAL A 32 -2.21 23.12 -20.27
N ASP A 33 -2.35 23.08 -18.95
CA ASP A 33 -3.05 24.12 -18.22
C ASP A 33 -2.26 25.43 -18.30
N GLU A 34 -2.99 26.46 -18.67
CA GLU A 34 -2.57 27.82 -18.96
C GLU A 34 -1.90 28.50 -17.76
N ILE A 35 -0.73 29.11 -18.01
CA ILE A 35 -0.14 30.12 -17.15
C ILE A 35 -0.84 31.45 -17.48
N PRO A 36 -1.45 32.17 -16.53
CA PRO A 36 -1.94 33.51 -16.80
C PRO A 36 -0.75 34.48 -16.75
N GLU A 37 -0.25 34.90 -17.91
CA GLU A 37 0.64 36.06 -18.00
C GLU A 37 -0.18 37.35 -18.04
N GLU A 38 0.05 38.19 -17.03
CA GLU A 38 -0.52 39.52 -16.92
C GLU A 38 0.00 40.43 -18.04
N HIS A 39 -0.94 41.01 -18.77
CA HIS A 39 -0.68 41.97 -19.82
C HIS A 39 -0.56 43.36 -19.18
N GLU A 40 0.66 43.76 -18.75
CA GLU A 40 0.95 45.16 -18.48
C GLU A 40 1.39 45.90 -19.75
N ASP A 41 0.77 47.06 -19.86
CA ASP A 41 0.90 48.11 -20.85
C ASP A 41 2.31 48.72 -20.80
N GLY A 42 2.93 48.90 -21.97
CA GLY A 42 4.35 49.25 -22.02
C GLY A 42 4.78 49.79 -23.37
N GLY A 43 4.17 50.89 -23.79
CA GLY A 43 4.52 51.59 -25.01
C GLY A 43 6.02 51.86 -25.15
N ARG A 44 6.58 51.44 -26.28
CA ARG A 44 7.72 52.10 -26.91
C ARG A 44 7.51 52.16 -28.42
N GLN A 45 7.01 53.30 -28.85
CA GLN A 45 7.29 53.82 -30.18
C GLN A 45 8.81 53.99 -30.29
N ASN A 46 9.43 53.28 -31.22
CA ASN A 46 10.70 53.71 -31.79
C ASN A 46 10.61 53.50 -33.31
N VAL A 47 10.27 54.60 -33.96
CA VAL A 47 10.44 54.82 -35.38
C VAL A 47 11.95 54.96 -35.61
N VAL A 48 12.59 53.92 -36.13
CA VAL A 48 13.86 54.04 -36.84
C VAL A 48 13.69 53.36 -38.18
N ALA A 49 13.18 54.15 -39.12
CA ALA A 49 13.36 53.90 -40.53
C ALA A 49 14.81 54.24 -40.87
N GLU A 50 15.65 53.24 -41.13
CA GLU A 50 16.80 53.44 -42.02
C GLU A 50 17.39 52.10 -42.49
N ASN A 51 17.49 51.98 -43.82
CA ASN A 51 18.32 51.04 -44.57
C ASN A 51 17.79 49.59 -44.76
N GLN A 52 16.66 49.45 -45.46
CA GLN A 52 16.48 48.27 -46.32
C GLN A 52 17.43 48.40 -47.53
N PRO A 53 18.32 47.42 -47.79
CA PRO A 53 18.99 47.37 -49.07
C PRO A 53 17.95 47.05 -50.15
N VAL A 54 17.87 47.93 -51.16
CA VAL A 54 17.08 47.79 -52.38
C VAL A 54 17.12 46.34 -52.86
N GLU A 55 15.96 45.67 -52.85
CA GLU A 55 15.75 44.38 -53.53
C GLU A 55 15.95 44.57 -55.03
N THR A 56 17.20 44.46 -55.48
CA THR A 56 17.46 44.14 -56.87
C THR A 56 17.01 42.70 -57.07
N ALA A 57 15.99 42.49 -57.89
CA ALA A 57 15.49 41.17 -58.29
C ALA A 57 16.64 40.17 -58.48
N PRO A 58 16.53 38.92 -57.98
CA PRO A 58 17.61 37.95 -58.07
C PRO A 58 18.02 37.80 -59.52
N LYS A 59 19.23 38.28 -59.87
CA LYS A 59 19.80 38.11 -61.21
C LYS A 59 19.67 36.64 -61.57
N THR A 60 18.83 36.36 -62.57
CA THR A 60 18.62 35.01 -63.08
C THR A 60 19.98 34.42 -63.41
N THR A 61 20.20 33.14 -63.10
CA THR A 61 21.50 32.48 -63.27
C THR A 61 22.07 32.64 -64.69
N ALA A 62 21.21 32.85 -65.70
CA ALA A 62 21.57 33.17 -67.07
C ALA A 62 22.29 34.53 -67.26
N GLN A 63 22.04 35.53 -66.40
CA GLN A 63 22.66 36.86 -66.46
C GLN A 63 24.03 36.94 -65.75
N MET A 64 24.50 35.83 -65.17
CA MET A 64 25.79 35.76 -64.50
C MET A 64 26.90 35.35 -65.46
N SER A 65 28.09 35.94 -65.27
CA SER A 65 29.32 35.48 -65.91
C SER A 65 29.49 33.96 -65.71
N PRO A 66 29.96 33.21 -66.74
CA PRO A 66 30.23 31.78 -66.62
C PRO A 66 31.06 31.41 -65.39
N ALA A 67 32.05 32.24 -65.02
CA ALA A 67 32.88 32.04 -63.83
C ALA A 67 32.05 32.11 -62.53
N SER A 68 31.18 33.12 -62.40
CA SER A 68 30.35 33.29 -61.21
C SER A 68 29.26 32.21 -61.09
N ARG A 69 28.76 31.66 -62.20
CA ARG A 69 27.87 30.49 -62.19
C ARG A 69 28.57 29.26 -61.65
N LEU A 70 29.78 28.99 -62.13
CA LEU A 70 30.60 27.85 -61.68
C LEU A 70 30.91 27.97 -60.19
N GLU A 71 31.28 29.17 -59.73
CA GLU A 71 31.57 29.41 -58.31
C GLU A 71 30.33 29.22 -57.43
N LYS A 72 29.17 29.76 -57.82
CA LYS A 72 27.91 29.51 -57.11
C LYS A 72 27.55 28.03 -57.10
N ALA A 73 27.75 27.30 -58.20
CA ALA A 73 27.51 25.86 -58.25
C ALA A 73 28.42 25.09 -57.28
N ARG A 74 29.73 25.42 -57.24
CA ARG A 74 30.70 24.83 -56.29
C ARG A 74 30.34 25.14 -54.84
N THR A 75 29.92 26.37 -54.54
CA THR A 75 29.51 26.76 -53.20
C THR A 75 28.21 26.08 -52.77
N ARG A 76 27.24 25.92 -53.69
CA ARG A 76 26.04 25.10 -53.44
C ARG A 76 26.40 23.65 -53.16
N SER A 77 27.28 23.04 -53.97
CA SER A 77 27.74 21.66 -53.76
C SER A 77 28.40 21.48 -52.39
N ARG A 78 29.29 22.39 -51.98
CA ARG A 78 29.89 22.39 -50.63
C ARG A 78 28.83 22.52 -49.53
N ARG A 79 27.86 23.41 -49.70
CA ARG A 79 26.76 23.59 -48.73
C ARG A 79 25.91 22.34 -48.61
N VAL A 80 25.57 21.69 -49.72
CA VAL A 80 24.78 20.44 -49.73
C VAL A 80 25.53 19.32 -49.02
N ALA A 81 26.84 19.17 -49.25
CA ALA A 81 27.65 18.17 -48.53
C ALA A 81 27.68 18.43 -47.01
N LEU A 82 27.83 19.69 -46.59
CA LEU A 82 27.74 20.06 -45.17
C LEU A 82 26.36 19.78 -44.58
N LEU A 83 25.29 20.08 -45.30
CA LEU A 83 23.92 19.77 -44.86
C LEU A 83 23.69 18.26 -44.73
N SER A 84 24.24 17.44 -45.63
CA SER A 84 24.19 15.98 -45.53
C SER A 84 24.84 15.49 -44.25
N THR A 85 26.06 15.95 -43.95
CA THR A 85 26.78 15.56 -42.72
C THR A 85 26.08 16.04 -41.44
N VAL A 86 25.42 17.20 -41.46
CA VAL A 86 24.60 17.64 -40.32
C VAL A 86 23.38 16.75 -40.16
N ALA A 87 22.67 16.44 -41.25
CA ALA A 87 21.51 15.56 -41.22
C ALA A 87 21.88 14.16 -40.69
N GLU A 88 22.98 13.58 -41.14
CA GLU A 88 23.50 12.29 -40.65
C GLU A 88 23.81 12.33 -39.15
N LYS A 89 24.41 13.43 -38.66
CA LYS A 89 24.68 13.61 -37.23
C LYS A 89 23.40 13.75 -36.40
N MET A 90 22.41 14.47 -36.92
CA MET A 90 21.11 14.63 -36.24
C MET A 90 20.35 13.31 -36.18
N LEU A 91 20.34 12.53 -37.27
CA LEU A 91 19.75 11.19 -37.28
C LEU A 91 20.46 10.26 -36.31
N SER A 92 21.80 10.23 -36.34
CA SER A 92 22.59 9.44 -35.39
C SER A 92 22.39 9.88 -33.93
N GLN A 93 22.06 11.15 -33.70
CA GLN A 93 21.75 11.65 -32.36
C GLN A 93 20.36 11.21 -31.93
N ALA A 94 19.35 11.36 -32.79
CA ALA A 94 17.99 10.91 -32.54
C ALA A 94 17.94 9.40 -32.22
N GLU A 95 18.65 8.56 -32.98
CA GLU A 95 18.73 7.12 -32.73
C GLU A 95 19.37 6.79 -31.37
N ARG A 96 20.34 7.58 -30.91
CA ARG A 96 20.95 7.38 -29.58
C ARG A 96 20.00 7.81 -28.46
N GLU A 97 19.31 8.92 -28.64
CA GLU A 97 18.33 9.43 -27.67
C GLU A 97 17.15 8.47 -27.56
N GLU A 98 16.62 7.95 -28.67
CA GLU A 98 15.58 6.93 -28.68
C GLU A 98 16.03 5.65 -27.94
N ASN A 99 17.24 5.16 -28.23
CA ASN A 99 17.79 3.99 -27.54
C ASN A 99 17.98 4.22 -26.04
N ASN A 100 18.40 5.42 -25.64
CA ASN A 100 18.54 5.76 -24.22
C ASN A 100 17.16 5.84 -23.54
N ASN A 101 16.19 6.51 -24.17
CA ASN A 101 14.81 6.57 -23.68
C ASN A 101 14.19 5.17 -23.54
N ALA A 102 14.44 4.27 -24.51
CA ALA A 102 13.99 2.89 -24.45
C ALA A 102 14.62 2.12 -23.28
N LYS A 103 15.90 2.35 -23.00
CA LYS A 103 16.59 1.75 -21.83
C LYS A 103 16.03 2.27 -20.52
N GLU A 104 15.84 3.59 -20.40
CA GLU A 104 15.27 4.21 -19.21
C GLU A 104 13.85 3.71 -18.95
N ARG A 105 13.00 3.65 -19.98
CA ARG A 105 11.64 3.07 -19.86
C ARG A 105 11.68 1.62 -19.37
N LYS A 106 12.58 0.80 -19.91
CA LYS A 106 12.74 -0.60 -19.46
C LYS A 106 13.18 -0.66 -18.00
N GLN A 107 14.15 0.18 -17.61
CA GLN A 107 14.63 0.24 -16.24
C GLN A 107 13.52 0.65 -15.26
N THR A 108 12.75 1.69 -15.58
CA THR A 108 11.61 2.13 -14.77
C THR A 108 10.56 1.03 -14.61
N LEU A 109 10.27 0.28 -15.68
CA LEU A 109 9.34 -0.86 -15.61
C LEU A 109 9.87 -1.98 -14.73
N THR A 110 11.17 -2.31 -14.81
CA THR A 110 11.77 -3.32 -13.95
C THR A 110 11.77 -2.90 -12.48
N GLU A 111 12.13 -1.65 -12.18
CA GLU A 111 12.13 -1.12 -10.82
C GLU A 111 10.70 -1.07 -10.25
N SER A 112 9.72 -0.66 -11.06
CA SER A 112 8.30 -0.66 -10.67
C SER A 112 7.79 -2.08 -10.38
N ARG A 113 8.18 -3.07 -11.20
CA ARG A 113 7.83 -4.49 -10.98
C ARG A 113 8.46 -5.03 -9.70
N GLU A 114 9.73 -4.75 -9.46
CA GLU A 114 10.44 -5.17 -8.25
C GLU A 114 9.81 -4.54 -7.00
N TRP A 115 9.52 -3.25 -7.05
CA TRP A 115 8.84 -2.55 -5.95
C TRP A 115 7.47 -3.18 -5.66
N ARG A 116 6.68 -3.48 -6.70
CA ARG A 116 5.37 -4.12 -6.52
C ARG A 116 5.48 -5.53 -5.92
N MET A 117 6.47 -6.30 -6.36
CA MET A 117 6.73 -7.63 -5.80
C MET A 117 7.09 -7.55 -4.32
N GLN A 118 8.01 -6.65 -3.94
CA GLN A 118 8.41 -6.44 -2.56
C GLN A 118 7.25 -5.96 -1.69
N PHE A 119 6.39 -5.09 -2.23
CA PHE A 119 5.20 -4.63 -1.54
C PHE A 119 4.24 -5.78 -1.22
N LEU A 120 3.93 -6.62 -2.22
CA LEU A 120 3.04 -7.78 -2.04
C LEU A 120 3.63 -8.80 -1.07
N GLU A 121 4.93 -9.06 -1.14
CA GLU A 121 5.60 -9.97 -0.21
C GLU A 121 5.55 -9.43 1.23
N ALA A 122 5.77 -8.12 1.42
CA ALA A 122 5.66 -7.49 2.74
C ALA A 122 4.23 -7.53 3.28
N GLU A 123 3.22 -7.34 2.42
CA GLU A 123 1.81 -7.44 2.80
C GLU A 123 1.44 -8.88 3.18
N GLN A 124 1.90 -9.88 2.44
CA GLN A 124 1.72 -11.28 2.77
C GLN A 124 2.32 -11.62 4.14
N ARG A 125 3.56 -11.19 4.41
CA ARG A 125 4.20 -11.42 5.72
C ARG A 125 3.40 -10.79 6.87
N ARG A 126 2.91 -9.56 6.69
CA ARG A 126 2.05 -8.89 7.69
C ARG A 126 0.77 -9.66 7.94
N HIS A 127 0.15 -10.17 6.88
CA HIS A 127 -1.06 -10.99 7.00
C HIS A 127 -0.78 -12.28 7.77
N GLU A 128 0.29 -12.99 7.43
CA GLU A 128 0.72 -14.20 8.14
C GLU A 128 1.01 -13.95 9.62
N ASP A 129 1.68 -12.84 9.95
CA ASP A 129 1.94 -12.44 11.33
C ASP A 129 0.64 -12.16 12.10
N THR A 130 -0.31 -11.46 11.48
CA THR A 130 -1.62 -11.18 12.07
C THR A 130 -2.40 -12.47 12.32
N MET A 131 -2.37 -13.40 11.37
CA MET A 131 -3.03 -14.70 11.51
C MET A 131 -2.39 -15.54 12.62
N ARG A 132 -1.06 -15.48 12.77
CA ARG A 132 -0.34 -16.15 13.85
C ARG A 132 -0.72 -15.57 15.21
N GLU A 133 -0.73 -14.26 15.36
CA GLU A 133 -1.15 -13.56 16.59
C GLU A 133 -2.58 -13.95 16.97
N ALA A 134 -3.52 -13.92 16.02
CA ALA A 134 -4.90 -14.33 16.26
C ALA A 134 -5.04 -15.80 16.70
N GLN A 135 -4.19 -16.70 16.19
CA GLN A 135 -4.15 -18.09 16.63
C GLN A 135 -3.61 -18.24 18.04
N GLU A 136 -2.56 -17.50 18.39
CA GLU A 136 -1.97 -17.47 19.73
C GLU A 136 -2.96 -16.93 20.76
N ASP A 137 -3.65 -15.83 20.45
CA ASP A 137 -4.71 -15.26 21.27
C ASP A 137 -5.85 -16.24 21.50
N ARG A 138 -6.29 -16.93 20.44
CA ARG A 138 -7.33 -17.96 20.55
C ARG A 138 -6.88 -19.10 21.46
N LYS A 139 -5.62 -19.53 21.34
CA LYS A 139 -5.06 -20.59 22.18
C LYS A 139 -5.02 -20.15 23.65
N ALA A 140 -4.53 -18.95 23.93
CA ALA A 140 -4.48 -18.39 25.28
C ALA A 140 -5.88 -18.24 25.88
N PHE A 141 -6.88 -17.83 25.08
CA PHE A 141 -8.27 -17.77 25.52
C PHE A 141 -8.83 -19.14 25.91
N ILE A 142 -8.59 -20.16 25.08
CA ILE A 142 -9.06 -21.53 25.35
C ILE A 142 -8.39 -22.08 26.63
N GLU A 143 -7.09 -21.86 26.81
CA GLU A 143 -6.37 -22.28 28.01
C GLU A 143 -6.94 -21.61 29.27
N ALA A 144 -7.19 -20.29 29.21
CA ALA A 144 -7.80 -19.57 30.32
C ALA A 144 -9.22 -20.09 30.65
N GLN A 145 -10.02 -20.42 29.62
CA GLN A 145 -11.34 -21.03 29.83
C GLN A 145 -11.24 -22.41 30.49
N GLN A 146 -10.30 -23.25 30.07
CA GLN A 146 -10.07 -24.57 30.67
C GLN A 146 -9.70 -24.44 32.15
N GLN A 147 -8.76 -23.55 32.48
CA GLN A 147 -8.39 -23.28 33.88
C GLN A 147 -9.58 -22.79 34.72
N ASN A 148 -10.42 -21.94 34.15
CA ASN A 148 -11.65 -21.49 34.81
C ASN A 148 -12.62 -22.66 35.07
N PHE A 149 -12.84 -23.54 34.09
CA PHE A 149 -13.68 -24.73 34.26
C PHE A 149 -13.13 -25.68 35.32
N GLU A 150 -11.82 -25.91 35.35
CA GLU A 150 -11.18 -26.70 36.40
C GLU A 150 -11.34 -26.08 37.79
N GLY A 151 -11.23 -24.75 37.88
CA GLY A 151 -11.48 -24.02 39.13
C GLY A 151 -12.92 -24.17 39.61
N ILE A 152 -13.89 -24.05 38.70
CA ILE A 152 -15.32 -24.25 39.00
C ILE A 152 -15.57 -25.69 39.44
N ASN A 153 -15.05 -26.68 38.73
CA ASN A 153 -15.21 -28.09 39.09
C ASN A 153 -14.67 -28.38 40.49
N ARG A 154 -13.48 -27.84 40.82
CA ARG A 154 -12.92 -27.94 42.18
C ARG A 154 -13.82 -27.31 43.23
N ALA A 155 -14.37 -26.13 42.96
CA ALA A 155 -15.30 -25.46 43.87
C ALA A 155 -16.60 -26.25 44.07
N VAL A 156 -17.16 -26.81 42.99
CA VAL A 156 -18.36 -27.67 43.05
C VAL A 156 -18.09 -28.92 43.88
N SER A 157 -16.97 -29.61 43.66
CA SER A 157 -16.59 -30.78 44.48
C SER A 157 -16.41 -30.42 45.96
N ALA A 158 -15.81 -29.27 46.26
CA ALA A 158 -15.69 -28.79 47.63
C ALA A 158 -17.06 -28.52 48.28
N LEU A 159 -17.99 -27.90 47.55
CA LEU A 159 -19.36 -27.66 48.02
C LEU A 159 -20.13 -28.97 48.24
N SER A 160 -19.96 -29.96 47.36
CA SER A 160 -20.53 -31.31 47.56
C SER A 160 -20.00 -31.96 48.84
N SER A 161 -18.68 -31.93 49.07
CA SER A 161 -18.07 -32.47 50.29
C SER A 161 -18.55 -31.73 51.55
N LEU A 162 -18.66 -30.40 51.52
CA LEU A 162 -19.21 -29.63 52.63
C LEU A 162 -20.68 -29.99 52.89
N THR A 163 -21.46 -30.24 51.85
CA THR A 163 -22.87 -30.64 51.97
C THR A 163 -23.00 -32.01 52.63
N GLU A 164 -22.15 -32.98 52.26
CA GLU A 164 -22.08 -34.30 52.90
C GLU A 164 -21.72 -34.19 54.38
N ILE A 165 -20.75 -33.35 54.74
CA ILE A 165 -20.35 -33.11 56.14
C ILE A 165 -21.52 -32.52 56.93
N LEU A 166 -22.21 -31.50 56.39
CA LEU A 166 -23.33 -30.84 57.07
C LEU A 166 -24.54 -31.76 57.24
N LEU A 167 -24.87 -32.55 56.21
CA LEU A 167 -25.97 -33.52 56.27
C LEU A 167 -25.64 -34.73 57.15
N GLY A 168 -24.39 -35.18 57.16
CA GLY A 168 -23.90 -36.26 58.02
C GLY A 168 -23.85 -35.86 59.50
N GLY A 169 -23.34 -34.66 59.80
CA GLY A 169 -23.26 -34.12 61.17
C GLY A 169 -24.63 -33.90 61.81
N ASN A 170 -25.66 -33.57 61.03
CA ASN A 170 -27.05 -33.49 61.53
C ASN A 170 -27.62 -34.85 61.95
N ARG A 171 -27.11 -35.95 61.40
CA ARG A 171 -27.58 -37.31 61.73
C ARG A 171 -27.03 -37.79 63.07
N GLU A 172 -25.82 -37.39 63.44
CA GLU A 172 -25.21 -37.68 64.74
C GLU A 172 -25.73 -36.76 65.87
N GLN A 173 -26.06 -35.49 65.57
CA GLN A 173 -26.71 -34.61 66.56
C GLN A 173 -28.18 -34.98 66.85
N SER A 174 -28.85 -35.73 65.98
CA SER A 174 -30.24 -36.17 66.19
C SER A 174 -30.40 -37.28 67.24
N HIS A 175 -29.31 -37.88 67.75
CA HIS A 175 -29.34 -38.87 68.82
C HIS A 175 -28.92 -38.33 70.20
N GLN A 176 -28.64 -37.03 70.34
CA GLN A 176 -28.43 -36.36 71.62
C GLN A 176 -29.07 -34.97 71.63
N ALA A 177 -30.39 -34.94 71.86
CA ALA A 177 -31.08 -33.70 72.22
C ALA A 177 -32.01 -33.95 73.42
N MET A 178 -31.42 -33.88 74.63
CA MET A 178 -32.13 -33.49 75.84
C MET A 178 -32.14 -31.96 75.92
N PRO A 179 -33.23 -31.32 76.38
CA PRO A 179 -33.35 -29.86 76.34
C PRO A 179 -32.62 -29.22 77.51
N GLY A 180 -31.86 -28.16 77.23
CA GLY A 180 -31.35 -27.26 78.25
C GLY A 180 -31.21 -25.85 77.68
N PRO A 181 -31.98 -24.85 78.16
CA PRO A 181 -31.77 -23.48 77.75
C PRO A 181 -30.67 -22.88 78.62
N SER A 182 -29.63 -22.33 78.01
CA SER A 182 -28.82 -21.31 78.69
C SER A 182 -28.43 -20.21 77.72
N CYS A 183 -28.83 -19.02 78.14
CA CYS A 183 -28.60 -17.72 77.58
C CYS A 183 -27.10 -17.48 77.37
N GLY A 184 -26.71 -16.99 76.19
CA GLY A 184 -25.31 -16.66 75.89
C GLY A 184 -25.20 -15.60 74.82
N ARG A 185 -25.12 -14.36 75.27
CA ARG A 185 -25.00 -13.11 74.49
C ARG A 185 -23.56 -12.93 73.99
N GLY A 186 -23.38 -12.65 72.70
CA GLY A 186 -22.11 -12.18 72.13
C GLY A 186 -22.17 -12.23 70.59
N SER A 187 -22.53 -11.15 69.89
CA SER A 187 -21.64 -10.05 69.47
C SER A 187 -20.42 -10.53 68.70
N VAL A 188 -20.51 -10.63 67.37
CA VAL A 188 -19.34 -10.54 66.49
C VAL A 188 -19.66 -9.71 65.25
N HIS A 189 -18.71 -8.84 64.95
CA HIS A 189 -18.65 -7.80 63.94
C HIS A 189 -19.16 -8.15 62.55
N ARG A 190 -19.94 -7.20 62.03
CA ARG A 190 -20.20 -6.94 60.62
C ARG A 190 -18.93 -6.34 59.99
N SER A 191 -18.09 -7.17 59.37
CA SER A 191 -16.99 -6.68 58.52
C SER A 191 -17.52 -6.42 57.11
N SER A 192 -17.46 -5.15 56.72
CA SER A 192 -17.72 -4.63 55.38
C SER A 192 -16.96 -5.42 54.32
N GLN A 193 -17.69 -6.04 53.40
CA GLN A 193 -17.14 -6.56 52.16
C GLN A 193 -17.08 -5.38 51.17
N GLU A 194 -15.89 -4.80 51.02
CA GLU A 194 -15.59 -3.84 49.98
C GLU A 194 -15.77 -4.50 48.60
N ASN A 195 -16.58 -3.86 47.75
CA ASN A 195 -16.68 -4.22 46.35
C ASN A 195 -15.37 -3.81 45.64
N PRO A 196 -14.74 -4.67 44.81
CA PRO A 196 -13.66 -4.22 43.97
C PRO A 196 -14.18 -3.27 42.87
N PRO A 197 -13.41 -2.24 42.45
CA PRO A 197 -13.88 -1.27 41.49
C PRO A 197 -14.03 -1.91 40.10
N ARG A 198 -15.21 -1.74 39.51
CA ARG A 198 -15.47 -2.05 38.11
C ARG A 198 -14.54 -1.20 37.24
N LYS A 199 -13.59 -1.84 36.55
CA LYS A 199 -12.76 -1.21 35.52
C LYS A 199 -13.70 -0.67 34.44
N ARG A 200 -13.69 0.65 34.22
CA ARG A 200 -14.42 1.30 33.13
C ARG A 200 -13.74 0.92 31.82
N CYS A 201 -14.46 0.25 30.92
CA CYS A 201 -14.08 0.19 29.51
C CYS A 201 -13.98 1.63 29.00
N ARG A 202 -12.77 2.07 28.65
CA ARG A 202 -12.60 3.28 27.86
C ARG A 202 -13.09 2.96 26.46
N VAL A 203 -14.24 3.51 26.10
CA VAL A 203 -14.69 3.63 24.72
C VAL A 203 -13.67 4.51 24.01
N ILE A 204 -12.82 3.89 23.19
CA ILE A 204 -11.95 4.60 22.26
C ILE A 204 -12.87 5.16 21.17
N LYS A 205 -13.08 6.48 21.15
CA LYS A 205 -13.72 7.16 20.02
C LYS A 205 -12.71 7.20 18.87
N PRO A 206 -13.05 6.76 17.65
CA PRO A 206 -12.21 7.07 16.49
C PRO A 206 -12.30 8.58 16.22
N SER A 207 -11.15 9.24 16.33
CA SER A 207 -10.92 10.62 15.90
C SER A 207 -10.05 10.56 14.65
N LYS A 208 -10.59 11.12 13.55
CA LYS A 208 -9.99 11.62 12.30
C LYS A 208 -11.06 11.43 11.21
N LYS A 209 -11.87 12.43 10.87
CA LYS A 209 -11.53 13.53 9.95
C LYS A 209 -10.60 13.05 8.82
N PHE A 210 -11.22 12.51 7.78
CA PHE A 210 -10.72 12.65 6.43
C PHE A 210 -11.46 13.84 5.84
N ASP A 211 -10.74 14.97 5.71
CA ASP A 211 -11.10 15.99 4.73
C ASP A 211 -10.43 15.55 3.43
N LEU A 212 -11.26 15.26 2.42
CA LEU A 212 -10.90 15.08 1.01
C LEU A 212 -11.89 15.93 0.23
#